data_AF-A0A2V8D3X2-F1
#
_entry.id   AF-A0A2V8D3X2-F1
#
_cell.length_a   1.000
_cell.length_b   1.000
_cell.length_c   1.000
_cell.angle_alpha   90.00
_cell.angle_beta   90.00
_cell.angle_gamma   90.00
#
_symmetry.space_group_name_H-M   'P 1'
#
loop_
_entity.id
_entity.type
_entity.pdbx_description
1 polymer ?
#
loop_
_entity_poly.entity_id
_entity_poly.type
_entity_poly.pdbx_seq_one_letter_code
_entity_poly.pdbx_strand_id
1 'polypeptide(L)' 'MIDRSKLQNSFEFVVTAGARARQLLAGSTPRVAVGEHKKTTVAQQEVITRQVERIDREESGN' A
#
# COMPACT_ATOMS: atom_id res chain seq x y z
N MET A 1 -11.86 6.03 8.85
CA MET A 1 -11.70 4.59 8.56
C MET A 1 -11.93 4.40 7.06
N ILE A 2 -11.09 3.66 6.36
CA ILE A 2 -11.21 3.50 4.89
C ILE A 2 -12.43 2.62 4.57
N ASP A 3 -13.26 3.06 3.62
CA ASP A 3 -14.38 2.29 3.11
C ASP A 3 -13.86 1.12 2.26
N ARG A 4 -14.06 -0.10 2.77
CA ARG A 4 -13.60 -1.35 2.16
C ARG A 4 -14.66 -2.00 1.28
N SER A 5 -15.90 -1.51 1.29
CA SER A 5 -17.01 -2.10 0.52
C SER A 5 -16.78 -2.08 -0.99
N LYS A 6 -15.91 -1.17 -1.45
CA LYS A 6 -15.55 -0.97 -2.87
C LYS A 6 -14.28 -1.73 -3.28
N LEU A 7 -13.65 -2.46 -2.36
CA LEU A 7 -12.46 -3.23 -2.70
C LEU A 7 -12.86 -4.51 -3.44
N GLN A 8 -12.36 -4.68 -4.66
CA GLN A 8 -12.54 -5.92 -5.42
C GLN A 8 -11.96 -7.13 -4.68
N ASN A 9 -10.83 -6.95 -4.01
CA ASN A 9 -10.19 -7.97 -3.20
C ASN A 9 -9.66 -7.38 -1.89
N SER A 10 -10.36 -7.64 -0.79
CA SER A 10 -9.97 -7.15 0.54
C SER A 10 -8.68 -7.80 1.06
N PHE A 11 -8.38 -9.04 0.68
CA PHE A 11 -7.18 -9.73 1.11
C PHE A 11 -5.93 -9.11 0.46
N GLU A 12 -5.94 -8.97 -0.86
CA GLU A 12 -4.84 -8.34 -1.61
C GLU A 12 -4.60 -6.89 -1.16
N PHE A 13 -5.67 -6.15 -0.87
CA PHE A 13 -5.55 -4.81 -0.30
C PHE A 13 -4.75 -4.82 1.02
N VAL A 14 -5.10 -5.71 1.96
CA VAL A 14 -4.42 -5.79 3.27
C VAL A 14 -2.97 -6.25 3.09
N VAL A 15 -2.70 -7.24 2.24
CA VAL A 15 -1.34 -7.74 1.97
C VAL A 15 -0.47 -6.63 1.39
N THR A 16 -0.97 -5.91 0.38
CA THR A 16 -0.24 -4.83 -0.30
C THR A 16 -0.01 -3.65 0.65
N ALA A 17 -1.04 -3.21 1.39
CA ALA A 17 -0.92 -2.13 2.37
C ALA A 17 0.02 -2.50 3.53
N GLY A 18 0.03 -3.77 3.96
CA GLY A 18 0.94 -4.27 4.97
C GLY A 18 2.41 -4.23 4.52
N ALA A 19 2.68 -4.71 3.30
CA ALA A 19 4.02 -4.64 2.71
C ALA A 19 4.48 -3.17 2.56
N ARG A 20 3.57 -2.30 2.10
CA ARG A 20 3.86 -0.87 1.95
C ARG A 20 4.12 -0.17 3.28
N ALA A 21 3.37 -0.49 4.32
CA ALA A 21 3.61 0.07 5.66
C ALA A 21 5.02 -0.25 6.17
N ARG A 22 5.54 -1.46 5.89
CA ARG A 22 6.93 -1.83 6.23
C ARG A 22 7.95 -0.97 5.48
N GLN A 23 7.71 -0.69 4.19
CA GLN A 23 8.58 0.20 3.42
C GLN A 23 8.60 1.62 4.01
N LEU A 24 7.44 2.15 4.41
CA LEU A 24 7.33 3.47 5.04
C LEU A 24 8.00 3.54 6.42
N LEU A 25 7.93 2.44 7.20
CA LEU A 25 8.65 2.32 8.47
C LEU A 25 10.16 2.22 8.27
N ALA A 26 10.60 1.64 7.16
CA ALA A 26 12.00 1.60 6.74
C ALA A 26 12.52 2.93 6.13
N GLY A 27 11.70 3.99 6.14
CA GLY A 27 12.10 5.32 5.65
C GLY A 27 11.76 5.62 4.19
N SER A 28 10.98 4.76 3.51
CA SER A 28 10.50 5.07 2.16
C SER A 28 9.59 6.31 2.15
N THR A 29 9.74 7.12 1.10
CA THR A 29 8.95 8.33 0.88
C THR A 29 7.47 8.00 0.60
N PRO A 30 6.51 8.63 1.31
CA PRO A 30 5.10 8.56 0.97
C PRO A 30 4.81 9.12 -0.44
N ARG A 31 3.87 8.51 -1.15
CA ARG A 31 3.40 8.90 -2.48
C ARG A 31 2.11 9.71 -2.44
N VAL A 32 1.44 9.73 -1.28
CA VAL A 32 0.28 10.57 -1.02
C VAL A 32 0.67 11.64 0.00
N ALA A 33 0.26 12.88 -0.25
CA ALA A 33 0.36 13.97 0.70
C ALA A 33 -0.71 13.79 1.79
N VAL A 34 -0.42 12.87 2.70
CA VAL A 34 -1.13 12.73 3.95
C VAL A 34 -0.27 13.45 4.97
N GLY A 35 -0.85 14.40 5.71
CA GLY A 35 -0.14 15.11 6.78
C GLY A 35 0.34 14.15 7.88
N GLU A 36 0.31 14.57 9.14
CA GLU A 36 0.76 13.69 10.22
C GLU A 36 -0.23 12.52 10.45
N HIS A 37 0.09 11.36 9.86
CA HIS A 37 -0.70 10.14 9.99
C HIS A 37 0.21 8.93 10.24
N LYS A 38 -0.34 7.91 10.91
CA LYS A 38 0.35 6.62 11.10
C LYS A 38 0.73 6.03 9.74
N LYS A 39 1.92 5.44 9.63
CA LYS A 39 2.42 4.83 8.39
C LYS A 39 1.46 3.78 7.81
N THR A 40 0.71 3.08 8.65
CA THR A 40 -0.34 2.13 8.22
C THR A 40 -1.51 2.80 7.52
N THR A 41 -1.93 3.99 7.98
CA THR A 41 -2.97 4.80 7.34
C THR A 41 -2.47 5.34 6.00
N VAL A 42 -1.23 5.83 5.95
CA VAL A 42 -0.59 6.28 4.71
C VAL A 42 -0.55 5.15 3.68
N ALA A 43 -0.05 3.97 4.06
CA ALA A 43 0.03 2.82 3.18
C ALA A 43 -1.34 2.38 2.62
N GLN A 44 -2.37 2.31 3.47
CA GLN A 44 -3.72 1.98 3.01
C GLN A 44 -4.26 3.04 2.04
N GLN A 45 -3.96 4.31 2.28
CA GLN A 45 -4.36 5.40 1.37
C GLN A 45 -3.64 5.28 0.03
N GLU A 46 -2.33 5.01 0.02
CA GLU A 46 -1.56 4.83 -1.22
C GLU A 46 -2.06 3.68 -2.08
N VAL A 47 -2.48 2.56 -1.45
CA VAL A 47 -3.00 1.40 -2.16
C VAL A 47 -4.41 1.66 -2.70
N ILE A 48 -5.31 2.27 -1.91
CA ILE A 48 -6.68 2.54 -2.39
C ILE A 48 -6.71 3.60 -3.51
N THR A 49 -5.76 4.54 -3.50
CA THR A 49 -5.60 5.54 -4.56
C THR A 49 -4.71 5.08 -5.72
N ARG A 50 -4.31 3.80 -5.74
CA ARG A 50 -3.46 3.16 -6.76
C ARG A 50 -2.12 3.87 -7.01
N GLN A 51 -1.62 4.59 -6.01
CA GLN A 51 -0.26 5.16 -6.06
C GLN A 51 0.81 4.12 -5.75
N VAL A 52 0.41 3.04 -5.07
CA VAL A 52 1.21 1.84 -4.80
C VAL A 52 0.40 0.63 -5.23
N GLU A 53 1.03 -0.22 -6.03
CA GLU A 53 0.48 -1.48 -6.49
C GLU A 53 1.49 -2.59 -6.23
N ARG A 54 1.00 -3.83 -6.13
CA ARG A 54 1.86 -5.00 -6.05
C ARG A 54 2.55 -5.18 -7.40
N ILE A 55 3.87 -5.35 -7.35
CA ILE A 55 4.65 -5.75 -8.52
C ILE A 55 4.89 -7.25 -8.37
N ASP A 56 4.40 -8.03 -9.34
CA ASP A 56 4.76 -9.43 -9.40
C ASP A 56 6.19 -9.54 -9.91
N ARG A 57 6.96 -10.43 -9.27
CA ARG A 57 8.30 -10.72 -9.72
C ARG A 57 8.14 -11.54 -10.99
N GLU A 58 8.29 -10.90 -12.15
CA GLU A 58 8.55 -11.65 -13.37
C GLU A 58 9.82 -12.47 -13.08
N GLU A 59 9.73 -13.79 -13.17
CA GLU A 59 10.90 -14.66 -13.23
C GLU A 59 11.68 -14.27 -14.50
N SER A 60 12.47 -13.20 -14.41
CA SER A 60 13.53 -12.93 -15.36
C SER A 60 14.49 -14.09 -15.24
N GLY A 61 14.46 -14.93 -16.27
CA GLY A 61 14.99 -16.28 -16.26
C GLY A 61 16.48 -16.41 -16.05
N ASN A 62 16.86 -17.66 -15.82
CA ASN A 62 18.20 -18.19 -16.05
C ASN A 62 18.07 -19.51 -16.81
#